data_AF-A0A960JP68-F1
#
_entry.id   AF-A0A960JP68-F1
#
_cell.length_a   1.000
_cell.length_b   1.000
_cell.length_c   1.000
_cell.angle_alpha   90.00
_cell.angle_beta   90.00
_cell.angle_gamma   90.00
#
_symmetry.space_group_name_H-M   'P 1'
#
loop_
_entity.id
_entity.type
_entity.pdbx_description
1 polymer ?
#
loop_
_entity_poly.entity_id
_entity_poly.type
_entity_poly.pdbx_seq_one_letter_code
_entity_poly.pdbx_strand_id
1 'polypeptide(L)'
;MTDDILDVDLLAFESGDAGARRAVVDGVMRSLETGFVYTTHDLGEDFLDEAYGMLAEFFGRDAEEKDRFRAPGSMGQTGYTGLLVETAAVSDTPDWKEMLNWGENVPEGHPLRRRYPHRYADQVLPEAAVPGITDVLMEFHRRMAELQRRFLRLIALGLGAAEGFFDELVRDGSTLTRAI
;
A
#
# COMPACT_ATOMS: atom_id res chain seq x y z
N MET A 1 25.00 -18.47 -1.67
CA MET A 1 24.28 -17.24 -1.32
C MET A 1 23.32 -17.64 -0.23
N THR A 2 23.31 -16.94 0.90
CA THR A 2 22.41 -17.23 2.02
C THR A 2 21.01 -16.77 1.64
N ASP A 3 20.00 -17.65 1.72
CA ASP A 3 18.59 -17.38 1.41
C ASP A 3 17.90 -16.53 2.51
N ASP A 4 18.66 -15.74 3.26
CA ASP A 4 18.16 -15.00 4.42
C ASP A 4 17.58 -13.65 3.96
N ILE A 5 16.31 -13.42 4.28
CA ILE A 5 15.67 -12.11 4.17
C ILE A 5 16.24 -11.22 5.27
N LEU A 6 16.81 -10.07 4.91
CA LEU A 6 17.46 -9.17 5.85
C LEU A 6 16.47 -8.12 6.38
N ASP A 7 16.70 -7.70 7.63
CA ASP A 7 16.08 -6.52 8.22
C ASP A 7 17.04 -5.34 8.09
N VAL A 8 16.57 -4.26 7.47
CA VAL A 8 17.33 -3.04 7.23
C VAL A 8 16.68 -1.83 7.88
N ASP A 9 17.48 -0.98 8.50
CA ASP A 9 16.99 0.22 9.16
C ASP A 9 16.94 1.40 8.18
N LEU A 10 15.73 1.77 7.74
CA LEU A 10 15.53 2.93 6.87
C LEU A 10 15.96 4.24 7.55
N LEU A 11 15.81 4.35 8.87
CA LEU A 11 16.15 5.56 9.62
C LEU A 11 17.66 5.72 9.76
N ALA A 12 18.41 4.60 9.82
CA ALA A 12 19.86 4.60 9.71
C ALA A 12 20.35 5.06 8.33
N PHE A 13 19.59 4.79 7.26
CA PHE A 13 19.87 5.39 5.96
C PHE A 13 19.64 6.91 5.99
N GLU A 14 18.57 7.39 6.60
CA GLU A 14 18.24 8.82 6.50
C GLU A 14 19.05 9.73 7.42
N SER A 15 19.38 9.27 8.62
CA SER A 15 20.05 10.06 9.66
C SER A 15 21.47 9.61 9.96
N GLY A 16 21.89 8.44 9.45
CA GLY A 16 23.20 7.88 9.70
C GLY A 16 24.32 8.54 8.92
N ASP A 17 25.56 8.17 9.28
CA ASP A 17 26.74 8.60 8.53
C ASP A 17 26.84 7.88 7.17
N ALA A 18 27.85 8.24 6.37
CA ALA A 18 28.07 7.65 5.06
C ALA A 18 28.33 6.13 5.12
N GLY A 19 28.85 5.61 6.24
CA GLY A 19 29.06 4.18 6.47
C GLY A 19 27.74 3.46 6.69
N ALA A 20 26.90 3.98 7.59
CA ALA A 20 25.56 3.46 7.86
C ALA A 20 24.68 3.48 6.60
N ARG A 21 24.67 4.60 5.87
CA ARG A 21 23.95 4.73 4.59
C ARG A 21 24.31 3.63 3.59
N ARG A 22 25.61 3.42 3.37
CA ARG A 22 26.10 2.38 2.46
C ARG A 22 25.73 0.98 2.95
N ALA A 23 25.89 0.71 4.24
CA ALA A 23 25.56 -0.60 4.81
C ALA A 23 24.07 -0.95 4.63
N VAL A 24 23.18 0.02 4.79
CA VAL A 24 21.74 -0.17 4.57
C VAL A 24 21.44 -0.47 3.10
N VAL A 25 22.01 0.30 2.16
CA VAL A 25 21.86 0.05 0.72
C VAL A 25 22.39 -1.33 0.33
N ASP A 26 23.58 -1.72 0.80
CA ASP A 26 24.17 -3.03 0.55
C ASP A 26 23.28 -4.17 1.11
N GLY A 27 22.69 -3.96 2.29
CA GLY A 27 21.73 -4.88 2.89
C GLY A 27 20.47 -5.04 2.05
N VAL A 28 19.87 -3.95 1.58
CA VAL A 28 18.70 -3.96 0.68
C VAL A 28 19.01 -4.78 -0.57
N MET A 29 20.12 -4.49 -1.25
CA MET A 29 20.45 -5.15 -2.52
C MET A 29 20.69 -6.65 -2.36
N ARG A 30 21.36 -7.06 -1.27
CA ARG A 30 21.55 -8.49 -0.96
C ARG A 30 20.22 -9.18 -0.65
N SER A 31 19.37 -8.56 0.16
CA SER A 31 18.08 -9.14 0.55
C SER A 31 17.13 -9.27 -0.65
N LEU A 32 17.14 -8.29 -1.56
CA LEU A 32 16.35 -8.31 -2.79
C LEU A 32 16.69 -9.47 -3.74
N GLU A 33 17.84 -10.14 -3.59
CA GLU A 33 18.11 -11.40 -4.30
C GLU A 33 17.06 -12.49 -3.99
N THR A 34 16.44 -12.43 -2.79
CA THR A 34 15.32 -13.30 -2.39
C THR A 34 13.96 -12.80 -2.89
N GLY A 35 13.90 -11.56 -3.37
CA GLY A 35 12.65 -10.84 -3.67
C GLY A 35 12.02 -10.12 -2.49
N PHE A 36 12.57 -10.23 -1.27
CA PHE A 36 12.00 -9.64 -0.05
C PHE A 36 13.04 -8.90 0.80
N VAL A 37 12.58 -7.91 1.57
CA VAL A 37 13.38 -7.17 2.58
C VAL A 37 12.46 -6.80 3.74
N TYR A 38 12.89 -7.01 4.98
CA TYR A 38 12.24 -6.40 6.15
C TYR A 38 12.84 -5.02 6.41
N THR A 39 12.05 -4.08 6.90
CA THR A 39 12.58 -2.76 7.21
C THR A 39 12.00 -2.15 8.47
N THR A 40 12.90 -1.62 9.30
CA THR A 40 12.53 -0.73 10.39
C THR A 40 12.15 0.64 9.83
N HIS A 41 11.01 1.18 10.27
CA HIS A 41 10.42 2.43 9.78
C HIS A 41 9.83 3.28 10.92
N ASP A 42 9.32 4.47 10.59
CA ASP A 42 8.81 5.48 11.53
C ASP A 42 7.27 5.58 11.60
N LEU A 43 6.51 4.62 11.05
CA LEU A 43 5.08 4.53 11.30
C LEU A 43 4.82 4.19 12.77
N GLY A 44 4.12 5.07 13.48
CA GLY A 44 3.81 4.88 14.90
C GLY A 44 2.83 3.73 15.12
N GLU A 45 3.13 2.88 16.11
CA GLU A 45 2.31 1.73 16.50
C GLU A 45 0.87 2.15 16.84
N ASP A 46 0.68 3.24 17.61
CA ASP A 46 -0.66 3.75 17.95
C ASP A 46 -1.53 4.05 16.71
N PHE A 47 -0.93 4.56 15.63
CA PHE A 47 -1.64 4.86 14.40
C PHE A 47 -1.97 3.58 13.61
N LEU A 48 -1.07 2.59 13.64
CA LEU A 48 -1.35 1.27 13.06
C LEU A 48 -2.50 0.61 13.83
N ASP A 49 -2.46 0.62 15.16
CA ASP A 49 -3.52 0.05 16.00
C ASP A 49 -4.87 0.72 15.75
N GLU A 50 -4.90 2.05 15.55
CA GLU A 50 -6.11 2.77 15.16
C GLU A 50 -6.65 2.30 13.80
N ALA A 51 -5.81 2.28 12.76
CA ALA A 51 -6.21 1.87 11.41
C ALA A 51 -6.68 0.41 11.37
N TYR A 52 -5.94 -0.51 11.97
CA TYR A 52 -6.31 -1.92 12.07
C TYR A 52 -7.54 -2.15 12.95
N GLY A 53 -7.71 -1.38 14.02
CA GLY A 53 -8.90 -1.41 14.87
C GLY A 53 -10.17 -1.04 14.10
N MET A 54 -10.12 0.03 13.31
CA MET A 54 -11.26 0.44 12.47
C MET A 54 -11.55 -0.56 11.34
N LEU A 55 -10.51 -1.16 10.73
CA LEU A 55 -10.68 -2.23 9.75
C LEU A 55 -11.32 -3.46 10.39
N ALA A 56 -10.88 -3.85 11.59
CA ALA A 56 -11.47 -4.97 12.33
C ALA A 56 -12.94 -4.70 12.67
N GLU A 57 -13.28 -3.47 13.06
CA GLU A 57 -14.68 -3.06 13.28
C GLU A 57 -15.51 -3.18 12.00
N PHE A 58 -14.98 -2.73 10.86
CA PHE A 58 -15.66 -2.84 9.56
C PHE A 58 -15.85 -4.29 9.14
N PHE A 59 -14.81 -5.12 9.16
CA PHE A 59 -14.91 -6.52 8.77
C PHE A 59 -15.77 -7.35 9.74
N GLY A 60 -15.91 -6.90 10.99
CA GLY A 60 -16.83 -7.46 11.99
C GLY A 60 -18.31 -7.16 11.75
N ARG A 61 -18.65 -6.24 10.82
CA ARG A 61 -20.05 -5.96 10.44
C ARG A 61 -20.67 -7.11 9.67
N ASP A 62 -22.00 -7.12 9.61
CA ASP A 62 -22.71 -8.13 8.82
C ASP A 62 -22.44 -7.97 7.31
N ALA A 63 -22.68 -9.04 6.55
CA ALA A 63 -22.39 -9.04 5.12
C ALA A 63 -23.23 -8.00 4.35
N GLU A 64 -24.46 -7.72 4.79
CA GLU A 64 -25.36 -6.77 4.12
C GLU A 64 -24.85 -5.33 4.28
N GLU A 65 -24.37 -4.96 5.47
CA GLU A 65 -23.75 -3.69 5.76
C GLU A 65 -22.46 -3.50 4.94
N LYS A 66 -21.59 -4.52 4.89
CA LYS A 66 -20.34 -4.46 4.11
C LYS A 66 -20.60 -4.36 2.61
N ASP A 67 -21.60 -5.07 2.10
CA ASP A 67 -21.97 -5.07 0.68
C ASP A 67 -22.40 -3.69 0.15
N ARG A 68 -22.84 -2.78 1.03
CA ARG A 68 -23.16 -1.38 0.67
C ARG A 68 -21.94 -0.59 0.19
N PHE A 69 -20.73 -1.04 0.52
CA PHE A 69 -19.48 -0.39 0.15
C PHE A 69 -18.79 -1.06 -1.05
N ARG A 70 -19.49 -1.94 -1.78
CA ARG A 70 -19.02 -2.40 -3.09
C ARG A 70 -18.99 -1.23 -4.07
N ALA A 71 -17.96 -1.21 -4.91
CA ALA A 71 -17.87 -0.28 -6.04
C ALA A 71 -18.13 -1.06 -7.34
N PRO A 72 -19.36 -1.02 -7.92
CA PRO A 72 -19.68 -1.78 -9.12
C PRO A 72 -18.76 -1.44 -10.28
N GLY A 73 -18.19 -2.46 -10.93
CA GLY A 73 -17.28 -2.27 -12.05
C GLY A 73 -15.87 -1.77 -11.67
N SER A 74 -15.55 -1.68 -10.37
CA SER A 74 -14.20 -1.28 -9.92
C SER A 74 -13.15 -2.35 -10.15
N MET A 75 -13.54 -3.61 -10.35
CA MET A 75 -12.64 -4.75 -10.52
C MET A 75 -11.60 -4.84 -9.37
N GLY A 76 -12.03 -4.55 -8.14
CA GLY A 76 -11.16 -4.61 -6.95
C GLY A 76 -10.21 -3.41 -6.79
N GLN A 77 -10.37 -2.34 -7.58
CA GLN A 77 -9.54 -1.13 -7.48
C GLN A 77 -9.99 -0.16 -6.37
N THR A 78 -11.22 -0.31 -5.88
CA THR A 78 -11.73 0.42 -4.72
C THR A 78 -12.96 -0.28 -4.17
N GLY A 79 -13.28 0.01 -2.90
CA GLY A 79 -14.44 -0.52 -2.21
C GLY A 79 -14.26 -1.95 -1.70
N TYR A 80 -15.35 -2.46 -1.15
CA TYR A 80 -15.44 -3.78 -0.57
C TYR A 80 -15.60 -4.86 -1.66
N THR A 81 -14.87 -5.95 -1.49
CA THR A 81 -15.02 -7.21 -2.23
C THR A 81 -15.32 -8.31 -1.21
N GLY A 82 -16.55 -8.83 -1.22
CA GLY A 82 -16.94 -9.91 -0.32
C GLY A 82 -16.36 -11.28 -0.70
N LEU A 83 -16.57 -12.24 0.20
CA LEU A 83 -16.13 -13.64 0.04
C LEU A 83 -16.57 -14.24 -1.29
N LEU A 84 -15.72 -15.08 -1.87
CA LEU A 84 -16.00 -15.85 -3.09
C LEU A 84 -16.28 -15.02 -4.36
N VAL A 85 -15.95 -13.72 -4.35
CA VAL A 85 -16.17 -12.83 -5.50
C VAL A 85 -14.96 -12.79 -6.44
N GLU A 86 -13.73 -12.83 -5.93
CA GLU A 86 -12.52 -12.90 -6.77
C GLU A 86 -12.14 -14.36 -7.07
N THR A 87 -12.17 -14.70 -8.35
CA THR A 87 -11.59 -15.94 -8.88
C THR A 87 -10.13 -15.66 -9.23
N ALA A 88 -9.18 -16.26 -8.53
CA ALA A 88 -7.77 -16.13 -8.90
C ALA A 88 -7.57 -16.65 -10.33
N ALA A 89 -6.73 -15.99 -11.13
CA ALA A 89 -6.50 -16.33 -12.54
C ALA A 89 -5.98 -17.77 -12.81
N VAL A 90 -5.69 -18.54 -11.75
CA VAL A 90 -5.10 -19.89 -11.80
C VAL A 90 -5.89 -20.91 -10.93
N SER A 91 -7.06 -20.56 -10.39
CA SER A 91 -7.81 -21.47 -9.49
C SER A 91 -9.32 -21.40 -9.71
N ASP A 92 -9.95 -22.56 -9.88
CA ASP A 92 -11.41 -22.74 -9.94
C ASP A 92 -12.10 -22.66 -8.55
N THR A 93 -11.30 -22.49 -7.47
CA THR A 93 -11.83 -22.28 -6.11
C THR A 93 -11.77 -20.80 -5.76
N PRO A 94 -12.92 -20.13 -5.51
CA PRO A 94 -12.96 -18.72 -5.13
C PRO A 94 -12.21 -18.49 -3.81
N ASP A 95 -11.49 -17.37 -3.68
CA ASP A 95 -10.71 -17.07 -2.47
C ASP A 95 -11.67 -16.85 -1.28
N TRP A 96 -11.36 -17.47 -0.14
CA TRP A 96 -12.11 -17.33 1.12
C TRP A 96 -11.67 -16.07 1.87
N LYS A 97 -11.53 -14.97 1.13
CA LYS A 97 -11.12 -13.68 1.67
C LYS A 97 -12.10 -12.61 1.26
N GLU A 98 -12.36 -11.71 2.19
CA GLU A 98 -13.00 -10.44 1.91
C GLU A 98 -11.92 -9.35 1.90
N MET A 99 -12.17 -8.26 1.18
CA MET A 99 -11.16 -7.22 1.00
C MET A 99 -11.80 -5.86 1.01
N LEU A 100 -11.07 -4.87 1.52
CA LEU A 100 -11.35 -3.46 1.30
C LEU A 100 -10.16 -2.85 0.56
N ASN A 101 -10.42 -2.27 -0.60
CA ASN A 101 -9.40 -1.65 -1.44
C ASN A 101 -9.60 -0.13 -1.49
N TRP A 102 -8.52 0.63 -1.43
CA TRP A 102 -8.57 2.09 -1.60
C TRP A 102 -7.23 2.66 -2.09
N GLY A 103 -7.28 3.86 -2.64
CA GLY A 103 -6.09 4.63 -3.02
C GLY A 103 -6.36 6.13 -2.98
N GLU A 104 -5.38 6.94 -3.40
CA GLU A 104 -5.54 8.39 -3.46
C GLU A 104 -6.31 8.84 -4.72
N ASN A 105 -7.23 9.79 -4.54
CA ASN A 105 -7.88 10.44 -5.68
C ASN A 105 -6.92 11.45 -6.33
N VAL A 106 -6.77 11.37 -7.65
CA VAL A 106 -6.16 12.47 -8.41
C VAL A 106 -7.14 13.65 -8.54
N PRO A 107 -6.64 14.90 -8.71
CA PRO A 107 -7.48 16.08 -8.83
C PRO A 107 -8.56 15.96 -9.92
N GLU A 108 -9.63 16.72 -9.77
CA GLU A 108 -10.67 16.83 -10.79
C GLU A 108 -10.07 17.31 -12.13
N GLY A 109 -10.50 16.70 -13.23
CA GLY A 109 -10.00 17.00 -14.57
C GLY A 109 -8.61 16.43 -14.89
N HIS A 110 -7.97 15.69 -13.97
CA HIS A 110 -6.65 15.11 -14.23
C HIS A 110 -6.66 14.18 -15.45
N PRO A 111 -5.70 14.28 -16.40
CA PRO A 111 -5.70 13.49 -17.64
C PRO A 111 -5.73 11.97 -17.41
N LEU A 112 -5.17 11.50 -16.29
CA LEU A 112 -5.15 10.08 -15.94
C LEU A 112 -6.55 9.52 -15.65
N ARG A 113 -7.49 10.32 -15.12
CA ARG A 113 -8.89 9.89 -14.93
C ARG A 113 -9.54 9.57 -16.27
N ARG A 114 -9.30 10.39 -17.30
CA ARG A 114 -9.82 10.17 -18.64
C ARG A 114 -9.14 8.99 -19.34
N ARG A 115 -7.81 8.86 -19.17
CA ARG A 115 -7.03 7.82 -19.85
C ARG A 115 -7.20 6.43 -19.22
N TYR A 116 -7.35 6.36 -17.90
CA TYR A 116 -7.41 5.13 -17.11
C TYR A 116 -8.54 5.19 -16.06
N PRO A 117 -9.82 5.29 -16.47
CA PRO A 117 -10.94 5.50 -15.56
C PRO A 117 -11.12 4.39 -14.52
N HIS A 118 -10.68 3.17 -14.82
CA HIS A 118 -10.72 2.03 -13.88
C HIS A 118 -9.67 2.11 -12.77
N ARG A 119 -8.58 2.87 -12.95
CA ARG A 119 -7.51 3.02 -11.93
C ARG A 119 -7.67 4.27 -11.08
N TYR A 120 -8.35 5.26 -11.62
CA TYR A 120 -8.55 6.58 -10.99
C TYR A 120 -10.05 6.86 -10.83
N ALA A 121 -10.79 5.85 -10.37
CA ALA A 121 -12.18 5.98 -9.97
C ALA A 121 -12.29 6.66 -8.60
N ASP A 122 -13.46 7.20 -8.29
CA ASP A 122 -13.73 7.75 -6.96
C ASP A 122 -13.71 6.62 -5.93
N GLN A 123 -13.10 6.88 -4.77
CA GLN A 123 -12.98 5.88 -3.71
C GLN A 123 -14.32 5.59 -3.04
N VAL A 124 -14.53 4.32 -2.67
CA VAL A 124 -15.66 3.88 -1.83
C VAL A 124 -15.10 3.38 -0.51
N LEU A 125 -15.30 4.15 0.56
CA LEU A 125 -14.81 3.87 1.92
C LEU A 125 -15.99 3.74 2.90
N PRO A 126 -15.85 2.95 3.99
CA PRO A 126 -16.97 2.57 4.84
C PRO A 126 -17.35 3.60 5.93
N GLU A 127 -17.35 4.89 5.59
CA GLU A 127 -17.64 5.99 6.52
C GLU A 127 -18.98 5.84 7.26
N ALA A 128 -20.01 5.38 6.54
CA ALA A 128 -21.34 5.22 7.12
C ALA A 128 -21.43 4.02 8.09
N ALA A 129 -20.51 3.05 8.01
CA ALA A 129 -20.46 1.88 8.90
C ALA A 129 -19.50 2.10 10.08
N VAL A 130 -18.36 2.76 9.83
CA VAL A 130 -17.36 3.10 10.84
C VAL A 130 -17.01 4.58 10.69
N PRO A 131 -17.70 5.50 11.40
CA PRO A 131 -17.45 6.93 11.29
C PRO A 131 -15.99 7.29 11.59
N GLY A 132 -15.39 8.15 10.76
CA GLY A 132 -13.99 8.57 10.85
C GLY A 132 -13.00 7.65 10.14
N ILE A 133 -13.41 6.45 9.69
CA ILE A 133 -12.51 5.50 9.03
C ILE A 133 -11.90 6.04 7.75
N THR A 134 -12.63 6.90 7.02
CA THR A 134 -12.15 7.46 5.75
C THR A 134 -10.85 8.24 5.96
N ASP A 135 -10.83 9.15 6.93
CA ASP A 135 -9.67 10.00 7.17
C ASP A 135 -8.45 9.18 7.62
N VAL A 136 -8.67 8.20 8.51
CA VAL A 136 -7.60 7.31 9.01
C VAL A 136 -7.02 6.44 7.88
N LEU A 137 -7.87 5.82 7.06
CA LEU A 137 -7.39 4.96 5.96
C LEU A 137 -6.71 5.76 4.85
N MET A 138 -7.19 6.96 4.55
CA MET A 138 -6.53 7.83 3.57
C MET A 138 -5.18 8.32 4.08
N GLU A 139 -5.08 8.67 5.37
CA GLU A 139 -3.79 8.99 5.98
C GLU A 139 -2.84 7.79 5.96
N PHE A 140 -3.35 6.59 6.27
CA PHE A 140 -2.58 5.35 6.20
C PHE A 140 -2.02 5.12 4.80
N HIS A 141 -2.86 5.30 3.77
CA HIS A 141 -2.45 5.19 2.37
C HIS A 141 -1.30 6.15 2.04
N ARG A 142 -1.41 7.43 2.40
CA ARG A 142 -0.39 8.44 2.12
C ARG A 142 0.93 8.14 2.81
N ARG A 143 0.88 7.75 4.09
CA ARG A 143 2.10 7.40 4.85
C ARG A 143 2.79 6.17 4.30
N MET A 144 2.02 5.14 3.93
CA MET A 144 2.57 3.95 3.26
C MET A 144 3.17 4.28 1.89
N ALA A 145 2.51 5.11 1.08
CA ALA A 145 3.03 5.53 -0.22
C ALA A 145 4.32 6.35 -0.09
N GLU A 146 4.42 7.22 0.92
CA GLU A 146 5.66 7.96 1.21
C GLU A 146 6.77 7.03 1.71
N LEU A 147 6.46 6.08 2.59
CA LEU A 147 7.42 5.07 3.04
C LEU A 147 7.97 4.25 1.85
N GLN A 148 7.10 3.82 0.94
CA GLN A 148 7.50 3.14 -0.30
C GLN A 148 8.39 4.02 -1.18
N ARG A 149 8.09 5.31 -1.32
CA ARG A 149 8.93 6.27 -2.07
C ARG A 149 10.31 6.41 -1.43
N ARG A 150 10.38 6.56 -0.11
CA ARG A 150 11.65 6.58 0.63
C ARG A 150 12.44 5.30 0.39
N PHE A 151 11.78 4.13 0.42
CA PHE A 151 12.42 2.85 0.15
C PHE A 151 12.93 2.72 -1.30
N LEU A 152 12.21 3.26 -2.29
CA LEU A 152 12.67 3.30 -3.68
C LEU A 152 13.98 4.08 -3.87
N ARG A 153 14.27 5.04 -3.00
CA ARG A 153 15.56 5.78 -3.03
C ARG A 153 16.74 4.90 -2.67
N LEU A 154 16.57 3.96 -1.75
CA LEU A 154 17.60 2.96 -1.40
C LEU A 154 17.87 2.05 -2.60
N ILE A 155 16.80 1.60 -3.26
CA ILE A 155 16.90 0.78 -4.48
C ILE A 155 17.58 1.56 -5.61
N ALA A 156 17.24 2.84 -5.81
CA ALA A 156 17.86 3.68 -6.82
C ALA A 156 19.39 3.77 -6.63
N LEU A 157 19.84 4.00 -5.39
CA LEU A 157 21.27 4.05 -5.06
C LEU A 157 21.96 2.69 -5.25
N GLY A 158 21.31 1.60 -4.85
CA GLY A 158 21.84 0.24 -5.03
C GLY A 158 21.97 -0.16 -6.51
N LEU A 159 21.15 0.42 -7.39
CA LEU A 159 21.27 0.29 -8.84
C LEU A 159 22.30 1.25 -9.47
N GLY A 160 22.94 2.11 -8.67
CA GLY A 160 23.88 3.13 -9.15
C GLY A 160 23.20 4.33 -9.83
N ALA A 161 21.89 4.52 -9.63
CA ALA A 161 21.15 5.67 -10.12
C ALA A 161 21.17 6.83 -9.09
N ALA A 162 20.68 8.00 -9.50
CA ALA A 162 20.46 9.11 -8.58
C ALA A 162 19.40 8.73 -7.54
N GLU A 163 19.56 9.18 -6.28
CA GLU A 163 18.67 8.83 -5.17
C GLU A 163 17.18 9.06 -5.50
N GLY A 164 16.84 10.22 -6.08
CA GLY A 164 15.46 10.56 -6.47
C GLY A 164 15.01 10.03 -7.84
N PHE A 165 15.70 9.04 -8.42
CA PHE A 165 15.41 8.56 -9.78
C PHE A 165 13.94 8.16 -9.99
N PHE A 166 13.31 7.55 -8.99
CA PHE A 166 11.92 7.10 -9.07
C PHE A 166 10.88 8.13 -8.62
N ASP A 167 11.27 9.24 -7.98
CA ASP A 167 10.34 10.19 -7.35
C ASP A 167 9.31 10.74 -8.33
N GLU A 168 9.75 11.10 -9.55
CA GLU A 168 8.90 11.58 -10.63
C GLU A 168 8.10 10.46 -11.31
N LEU A 169 8.66 9.24 -11.38
CA LEU A 169 8.06 8.10 -12.06
C LEU A 169 6.85 7.54 -11.32
N VAL A 170 6.81 7.71 -10.00
CA VAL A 170 5.70 7.27 -9.14
C VAL A 170 4.72 8.39 -8.82
N ARG A 171 4.93 9.61 -9.34
CA ARG A 171 3.98 10.72 -9.17
C ARG A 171 2.65 10.35 -9.83
N ASP A 172 1.56 10.57 -9.10
CA ASP A 172 0.20 10.22 -9.51
C ASP A 172 0.03 8.75 -9.93
N GLY A 173 0.93 7.88 -9.45
CA GLY A 173 0.82 6.44 -9.62
C GLY A 173 -0.46 5.93 -8.99
N SER A 174 -1.07 4.90 -9.60
CA SER A 174 -2.26 4.25 -9.05
C SER A 174 -1.90 3.29 -7.92
N THR A 175 -1.28 3.82 -6.85
CA THR A 175 -0.95 3.06 -5.64
C THR A 175 -2.26 2.56 -5.03
N LEU A 176 -2.29 1.29 -4.63
CA LEU A 176 -3.47 0.64 -4.09
C LEU A 176 -3.13 0.05 -2.73
N THR A 177 -3.90 0.42 -1.72
CA THR A 177 -3.90 -0.25 -0.43
C THR A 177 -5.04 -1.27 -0.39
N ARG A 178 -4.74 -2.43 0.18
CA ARG A 178 -5.66 -3.54 0.33
C ARG A 178 -5.59 -4.05 1.74
N ALA A 179 -6.72 -4.02 2.44
CA ALA A 179 -6.93 -4.78 3.66
C ALA A 179 -7.56 -6.12 3.31
N ILE A 180 -7.00 -7.21 3.84
CA ILE A 180 -7.39 -8.61 3.64
C ILE A 180 -7.39 -9.35 4.97
#